data_AF-A0A453RLG5-F1
#
_entry.id   AF-A0A453RLG5-F1
#
_cell.length_a   1.000
_cell.length_b   1.000
_cell.length_c   1.000
_cell.angle_alpha   90.00
_cell.angle_beta   90.00
_cell.angle_gamma   90.00
#
_symmetry.space_group_name_H-M   'P 1'
#
loop_
_entity.id
_entity.type
_entity.pdbx_description
1 polymer ?
#
loop_
_entity_poly.entity_id
_entity_poly.type
_entity_poly.pdbx_seq_one_letter_code
_entity_poly.pdbx_strand_id
1 'polypeptide(L)'
;MGISGRFLLLAVALVIAAGAVAADEQAAADPAGAGEIAAGVKEAAEAAALRAELAQLREKISALESDIAQRSQDLKSKDDGIAKLEKDIGEKSQKIATLQSEITSLQKKGSVAAEEQAGKAIARVVELEEQIEKLNKEIEAQSSQRTTLEARANKAEKKVQDLNSKLESLQKANGEQKRMIQKTERALKVAEEELMRLQLEATTKAKQLTEVHGAWLPPWLVTHSAQYLVRWNHKMRTSVICFLLISSIII
;
A
#
# COMPACT_ATOMS: atom_id res chain seq x y z
N MET A 1 -44.91 23.81 -17.61
CA MET A 1 -45.07 23.18 -18.93
C MET A 1 -45.19 21.69 -18.74
N GLY A 2 -46.21 21.04 -19.33
CA GLY A 2 -46.41 19.58 -19.30
C GLY A 2 -47.78 19.17 -18.77
N ILE A 3 -48.76 19.15 -19.68
CA ILE A 3 -50.16 18.76 -19.48
C ILE A 3 -50.29 17.25 -19.76
N SER A 4 -50.95 16.51 -18.87
CA SER A 4 -51.67 15.26 -19.17
C SER A 4 -52.21 14.71 -17.84
N GLY A 5 -53.50 14.60 -17.55
CA GLY A 5 -54.67 14.51 -18.41
C GLY A 5 -55.49 13.33 -17.88
N ARG A 6 -56.75 13.58 -17.49
CA ARG A 6 -57.78 12.62 -17.01
C ARG A 6 -57.60 12.25 -15.52
N PHE A 7 -58.55 12.42 -14.60
CA PHE A 7 -60.00 12.49 -14.67
C PHE A 7 -60.52 13.44 -13.57
N LEU A 8 -61.11 14.55 -13.98
CA LEU A 8 -62.05 15.33 -13.19
C LEU A 8 -63.40 15.23 -13.93
N LEU A 9 -64.51 15.23 -13.20
CA LEU A 9 -65.92 15.25 -13.67
C LEU A 9 -66.51 13.85 -13.98
N LEU A 10 -67.73 13.47 -13.60
CA LEU A 10 -68.93 14.23 -13.26
C LEU A 10 -69.72 13.56 -12.13
N ALA A 11 -70.14 14.38 -11.16
CA ALA A 11 -71.40 14.21 -10.46
C ALA A 11 -72.49 14.96 -11.24
N VAL A 12 -73.59 14.30 -11.62
CA VAL A 12 -74.86 14.97 -11.96
C VAL A 12 -76.02 14.06 -11.56
N ALA A 13 -76.87 14.60 -10.70
CA ALA A 13 -78.19 14.11 -10.34
C ALA A 13 -79.25 14.66 -11.31
N LEU A 14 -80.34 13.90 -11.54
CA LEU A 14 -81.56 14.39 -12.21
C LEU A 14 -82.75 13.53 -11.72
N VAL A 15 -83.51 13.97 -10.70
CA VAL A 15 -84.74 14.82 -10.69
C VAL A 15 -86.05 14.04 -10.94
N ILE A 16 -86.96 14.28 -9.98
CA ILE A 16 -88.37 13.91 -9.79
C ILE A 16 -89.29 14.62 -10.79
N ALA A 17 -90.41 14.00 -11.20
CA ALA A 17 -91.71 14.71 -11.38
C ALA A 17 -92.89 13.75 -11.61
N ALA A 18 -94.02 14.12 -11.01
CA ALA A 18 -95.35 13.51 -11.08
C ALA A 18 -96.28 14.23 -12.07
N GLY A 19 -97.44 13.62 -12.38
CA GLY A 19 -98.60 14.24 -13.07
C GLY A 19 -99.11 13.36 -14.23
N ALA A 20 -100.27 12.69 -14.17
CA ALA A 20 -101.68 13.13 -14.16
C ALA A 20 -102.28 13.36 -15.56
N VAL A 21 -103.62 13.18 -15.68
CA VAL A 21 -104.57 13.33 -16.82
C VAL A 21 -105.16 11.96 -17.23
N ALA A 22 -106.38 11.52 -16.86
CA ALA A 22 -107.74 12.09 -16.93
C ALA A 22 -108.35 12.14 -18.34
N ALA A 23 -109.37 11.32 -18.60
CA ALA A 23 -110.54 11.52 -19.48
C ALA A 23 -111.21 10.14 -19.75
N ASP A 24 -112.51 9.98 -19.95
CA ASP A 24 -113.77 10.61 -19.53
C ASP A 24 -114.88 9.67 -20.07
N GLU A 25 -116.10 9.85 -19.58
CA GLU A 25 -117.35 9.79 -20.36
C GLU A 25 -118.16 8.47 -20.42
N GLN A 26 -119.02 8.34 -19.41
CA GLN A 26 -120.49 8.27 -19.50
C GLN A 26 -121.13 7.92 -20.86
N ALA A 27 -122.09 6.99 -20.85
CA ALA A 27 -123.52 7.33 -20.99
C ALA A 27 -124.42 6.09 -20.88
N ALA A 28 -125.44 6.24 -20.05
CA ALA A 28 -126.56 5.34 -19.88
C ALA A 28 -127.60 5.51 -21.01
N ALA A 29 -128.32 4.43 -21.33
CA ALA A 29 -129.70 4.51 -21.82
C ALA A 29 -130.41 3.16 -21.57
N ASP A 30 -131.23 3.15 -20.53
CA ASP A 30 -132.41 2.29 -20.37
C ASP A 30 -133.49 2.73 -21.40
N PRO A 31 -134.53 1.93 -21.75
CA PRO A 31 -135.48 1.45 -20.74
C PRO A 31 -136.17 0.10 -20.99
N ALA A 32 -136.47 -0.53 -19.85
CA ALA A 32 -137.79 -1.03 -19.45
C ALA A 32 -138.52 -2.09 -20.30
N GLY A 33 -138.76 -3.23 -19.66
CA GLY A 33 -139.95 -4.05 -19.89
C GLY A 33 -139.78 -5.52 -19.54
N ALA A 34 -140.45 -5.98 -18.47
CA ALA A 34 -140.51 -7.35 -17.94
C ALA A 34 -139.22 -7.82 -17.23
N GLY A 35 -139.10 -7.75 -15.90
CA GLY A 35 -140.07 -8.26 -14.93
C GLY A 35 -139.64 -9.67 -14.50
N GLU A 36 -138.79 -9.72 -13.47
CA GLU A 36 -138.53 -10.90 -12.63
C GLU A 36 -137.65 -12.06 -13.17
N ILE A 37 -136.52 -11.76 -13.82
CA ILE A 37 -135.38 -12.72 -13.89
C ILE A 37 -133.97 -12.07 -13.87
N ALA A 38 -133.87 -10.74 -13.90
CA ALA A 38 -132.62 -10.00 -14.20
C ALA A 38 -131.79 -9.55 -12.97
N ALA A 39 -132.33 -9.60 -11.74
CA ALA A 39 -131.58 -9.21 -10.54
C ALA A 39 -130.39 -10.15 -10.28
N GLY A 40 -130.53 -11.45 -10.56
CA GLY A 40 -129.45 -12.43 -10.43
C GLY A 40 -128.35 -12.33 -11.49
N VAL A 41 -128.60 -11.68 -12.64
CA VAL A 41 -127.63 -11.60 -13.75
C VAL A 41 -126.65 -10.43 -13.56
N LYS A 42 -127.09 -9.31 -12.98
CA LYS A 42 -126.24 -8.14 -12.68
C LYS A 42 -125.29 -8.42 -11.51
N GLU A 43 -125.81 -9.05 -10.44
CA GLU A 43 -124.99 -9.59 -9.34
C GLU A 43 -124.04 -10.70 -9.81
N ALA A 44 -124.44 -11.56 -10.75
CA ALA A 44 -123.56 -12.59 -11.31
C ALA A 44 -122.44 -11.99 -12.20
N ALA A 45 -122.71 -10.92 -12.95
CA ALA A 45 -121.72 -10.24 -13.78
C ALA A 45 -120.69 -9.45 -12.94
N GLU A 46 -121.14 -8.74 -11.90
CA GLU A 46 -120.26 -8.08 -10.93
C GLU A 46 -119.45 -9.11 -10.12
N ALA A 47 -120.06 -10.22 -9.71
CA ALA A 47 -119.37 -11.32 -9.05
C ALA A 47 -118.42 -12.09 -9.98
N ALA A 48 -118.58 -12.01 -11.30
CA ALA A 48 -117.65 -12.56 -12.29
C ALA A 48 -116.47 -11.60 -12.53
N ALA A 49 -116.71 -10.29 -12.61
CA ALA A 49 -115.67 -9.27 -12.72
C ALA A 49 -114.76 -9.25 -11.48
N LEU A 50 -115.34 -9.28 -10.27
CA LEU A 50 -114.59 -9.39 -9.02
C LEU A 50 -113.77 -10.69 -8.93
N ARG A 51 -114.28 -11.80 -9.49
CA ARG A 51 -113.53 -13.06 -9.57
C ARG A 51 -112.34 -12.97 -10.53
N ALA A 52 -112.51 -12.28 -11.66
CA ALA A 52 -111.42 -12.06 -12.62
C ALA A 52 -110.32 -11.16 -12.02
N GLU A 53 -110.69 -10.10 -11.29
CA GLU A 53 -109.73 -9.25 -10.57
C GLU A 53 -109.00 -10.01 -9.46
N LEU A 54 -109.71 -10.85 -8.68
CA LEU A 54 -109.08 -11.70 -7.67
C LEU A 54 -108.12 -12.72 -8.29
N ALA A 55 -108.45 -13.28 -9.46
CA ALA A 55 -107.55 -14.17 -10.20
C ALA A 55 -106.30 -13.41 -10.67
N GLN A 56 -106.46 -12.21 -11.23
CA GLN A 56 -105.34 -11.38 -11.69
C GLN A 56 -104.45 -10.89 -10.52
N LEU A 57 -105.04 -10.55 -9.37
CA LEU A 57 -104.29 -10.22 -8.16
C LEU A 57 -103.53 -11.43 -7.63
N ARG A 58 -104.11 -12.64 -7.69
CA ARG A 58 -103.38 -13.87 -7.34
C ARG A 58 -102.20 -14.14 -8.26
N GLU A 59 -102.35 -13.96 -9.57
CA GLU A 59 -101.22 -14.09 -10.51
C GLU A 59 -100.13 -13.06 -10.22
N LYS A 60 -100.49 -11.80 -9.97
CA LYS A 60 -99.53 -10.75 -9.59
C LYS A 60 -98.84 -11.06 -8.27
N ILE A 61 -99.57 -11.55 -7.26
CA ILE A 61 -99.00 -11.98 -5.98
C ILE A 61 -98.02 -13.12 -6.21
N SER A 62 -98.39 -14.15 -6.99
CA SER A 62 -97.50 -15.27 -7.30
C SER A 62 -96.25 -14.83 -8.08
N ALA A 63 -96.38 -13.92 -9.03
CA ALA A 63 -95.24 -13.36 -9.77
C ALA A 63 -94.31 -12.55 -8.84
N LEU A 64 -94.87 -11.72 -7.95
CA LEU A 64 -94.10 -10.96 -6.96
C LEU A 64 -93.41 -11.88 -5.94
N GLU A 65 -94.07 -12.95 -5.50
CA GLU A 65 -93.47 -13.95 -4.62
C GLU A 65 -92.28 -14.65 -5.30
N SER A 66 -92.40 -14.99 -6.58
CA SER A 66 -91.31 -15.55 -7.38
C SER A 66 -90.14 -14.56 -7.50
N ASP A 67 -90.41 -13.29 -7.83
CA ASP A 67 -89.39 -12.25 -7.93
C ASP A 67 -88.68 -11.99 -6.59
N ILE A 68 -89.42 -12.02 -5.48
CA ILE A 68 -88.86 -11.90 -4.12
C ILE A 68 -87.96 -13.10 -3.82
N ALA A 69 -88.37 -14.31 -4.17
CA ALA A 69 -87.56 -15.50 -3.97
C ALA A 69 -86.25 -15.43 -4.78
N GLN A 70 -86.32 -15.03 -6.06
CA GLN A 70 -85.16 -14.86 -6.93
C GLN A 70 -84.22 -13.76 -6.40
N ARG A 71 -84.74 -12.58 -6.05
CA ARG A 71 -83.93 -11.48 -5.47
C ARG A 71 -83.29 -11.89 -4.14
N SER A 72 -83.99 -12.69 -3.33
CA SER A 72 -83.45 -13.21 -2.07
C SER A 72 -82.29 -14.18 -2.31
N GLN A 73 -82.35 -15.00 -3.37
CA GLN A 73 -81.25 -15.87 -3.76
C GLN A 73 -80.06 -15.09 -4.31
N ASP A 74 -80.30 -14.07 -5.16
CA ASP A 74 -79.26 -13.20 -5.68
C ASP A 74 -78.54 -12.44 -4.55
N LEU A 75 -79.28 -11.93 -3.56
CA LEU A 75 -78.70 -11.28 -2.38
C LEU A 75 -77.76 -12.22 -1.61
N LYS A 76 -78.20 -13.47 -1.35
CA LYS A 76 -77.35 -14.48 -0.70
C LYS A 76 -76.06 -14.73 -1.49
N SER A 77 -76.15 -14.85 -2.82
CA SER A 77 -74.96 -15.07 -3.66
C SER A 77 -73.97 -13.89 -3.62
N LYS A 78 -74.49 -12.65 -3.52
CA LYS A 78 -73.67 -11.45 -3.38
C LYS A 78 -73.05 -11.35 -2.00
N ASP A 79 -73.78 -11.68 -0.95
CA ASP A 79 -73.26 -11.72 0.43
C ASP A 79 -72.12 -12.74 0.56
N ASP A 80 -72.28 -13.93 -0.04
CA ASP A 80 -71.19 -14.93 -0.13
C ASP A 80 -69.98 -14.40 -0.90
N GLY A 81 -70.20 -13.62 -1.96
CA GLY A 81 -69.16 -12.95 -2.73
C GLY A 81 -68.42 -11.89 -1.92
N ILE A 82 -69.13 -11.08 -1.16
CA ILE A 82 -68.58 -10.06 -0.26
C ILE A 82 -67.72 -10.73 0.82
N ALA A 83 -68.22 -11.78 1.48
CA ALA A 83 -67.50 -12.51 2.51
C ALA A 83 -66.15 -13.09 1.99
N LYS A 84 -66.11 -13.57 0.74
CA LYS A 84 -64.86 -14.01 0.09
C LYS A 84 -63.90 -12.86 -0.16
N LEU A 85 -64.38 -11.73 -0.68
CA LEU A 85 -63.56 -10.55 -0.93
C LEU A 85 -63.00 -9.95 0.37
N GLU A 86 -63.79 -9.92 1.44
CA GLU A 86 -63.33 -9.47 2.76
C GLU A 86 -62.20 -10.35 3.30
N LYS A 87 -62.33 -11.67 3.15
CA LYS A 87 -61.27 -12.62 3.51
C LYS A 87 -59.99 -12.35 2.70
N ASP A 88 -60.10 -12.21 1.37
CA ASP A 88 -58.96 -11.93 0.50
C ASP A 88 -58.28 -10.60 0.84
N ILE A 89 -59.07 -9.56 1.16
CA ILE A 89 -58.55 -8.26 1.62
C ILE A 89 -57.82 -8.41 2.96
N GLY A 90 -58.37 -9.19 3.89
CA GLY A 90 -57.72 -9.50 5.16
C GLY A 90 -56.36 -10.17 4.98
N GLU A 91 -56.30 -11.23 4.16
CA GLU A 91 -55.06 -11.94 3.85
C GLU A 91 -54.01 -11.05 3.15
N LYS A 92 -54.45 -10.23 2.18
CA LYS A 92 -53.55 -9.27 1.51
C LYS A 92 -53.06 -8.20 2.46
N SER A 93 -53.90 -7.71 3.37
CA SER A 93 -53.50 -6.72 4.38
C SER A 93 -52.47 -7.28 5.34
N GLN A 94 -52.63 -8.54 5.77
CA GLN A 94 -51.62 -9.24 6.57
C GLN A 94 -50.29 -9.37 5.81
N LYS A 95 -50.31 -9.77 4.54
CA LYS A 95 -49.11 -9.84 3.69
C LYS A 95 -48.42 -8.49 3.50
N ILE A 96 -49.19 -7.41 3.35
CA ILE A 96 -48.64 -6.05 3.28
C ILE A 96 -47.94 -5.70 4.58
N ALA A 97 -48.54 -5.99 5.74
CA ALA A 97 -47.93 -5.74 7.04
C ALA A 97 -46.62 -6.52 7.25
N THR A 98 -46.59 -7.81 6.86
CA THR A 98 -45.35 -8.61 6.92
C THR A 98 -44.27 -8.05 6.01
N LEU A 99 -44.60 -7.72 4.76
CA LEU A 99 -43.64 -7.15 3.81
C LEU A 99 -43.11 -5.79 4.26
N GLN A 100 -43.95 -4.94 4.85
CA GLN A 100 -43.51 -3.67 5.44
C GLN A 100 -42.51 -3.89 6.59
N SER A 101 -42.74 -4.89 7.45
CA SER A 101 -41.80 -5.25 8.50
C SER A 101 -40.46 -5.79 7.95
N GLU A 102 -40.49 -6.56 6.87
CA GLU A 102 -39.29 -7.08 6.21
C GLU A 102 -38.49 -5.95 5.56
N ILE A 103 -39.14 -5.03 4.85
CA ILE A 103 -38.51 -3.87 4.22
C ILE A 103 -37.79 -3.02 5.26
N THR A 104 -38.44 -2.70 6.39
CA THR A 104 -37.82 -1.89 7.45
C THR A 104 -36.64 -2.60 8.11
N SER A 105 -36.73 -3.92 8.32
CA SER A 105 -35.63 -4.75 8.82
C SER A 105 -34.44 -4.77 7.86
N LEU A 106 -34.68 -4.94 6.55
CA LEU A 106 -33.65 -4.94 5.52
C LEU A 106 -32.99 -3.57 5.36
N GLN A 107 -33.76 -2.48 5.37
CA GLN A 107 -33.23 -1.12 5.30
C GLN A 107 -32.31 -0.82 6.50
N LYS A 108 -32.74 -1.19 7.71
CA LYS A 108 -31.92 -1.00 8.92
C LYS A 108 -30.64 -1.82 8.87
N LYS A 109 -30.72 -3.11 8.49
CA LYS A 109 -29.54 -3.98 8.37
C LYS A 109 -28.58 -3.51 7.27
N GLY A 110 -29.11 -3.11 6.12
CA GLY A 110 -28.32 -2.62 4.98
C GLY A 110 -27.59 -1.32 5.31
N SER A 111 -28.27 -0.34 5.92
CA SER A 111 -27.67 0.93 6.32
C SER A 111 -26.54 0.74 7.33
N VAL A 112 -26.80 -0.03 8.41
CA VAL A 112 -25.82 -0.23 9.48
C VAL A 112 -24.61 -1.03 9.00
N ALA A 113 -24.83 -2.11 8.24
CA ALA A 113 -23.73 -2.91 7.71
C ALA A 113 -22.87 -2.13 6.70
N ALA A 114 -23.50 -1.29 5.87
CA ALA A 114 -22.79 -0.44 4.91
C ALA A 114 -21.98 0.66 5.63
N GLU A 115 -22.55 1.34 6.63
CA GLU A 115 -21.82 2.33 7.44
C GLU A 115 -20.65 1.71 8.20
N GLU A 116 -20.83 0.54 8.81
CA GLU A 116 -19.78 -0.12 9.57
C GLU A 116 -18.63 -0.58 8.65
N GLN A 117 -18.94 -1.13 7.48
CA GLN A 117 -17.91 -1.47 6.49
C GLN A 117 -17.21 -0.23 5.95
N ALA A 118 -17.93 0.85 5.66
CA ALA A 118 -17.36 2.10 5.21
C ALA A 118 -16.42 2.69 6.28
N GLY A 119 -16.83 2.71 7.56
CA GLY A 119 -16.00 3.17 8.67
C GLY A 119 -14.72 2.34 8.85
N LYS A 120 -14.82 1.01 8.75
CA LYS A 120 -13.66 0.10 8.78
C LYS A 120 -12.72 0.35 7.59
N ALA A 121 -13.26 0.56 6.40
CA ALA A 121 -12.46 0.84 5.21
C ALA A 121 -11.73 2.19 5.34
N ILE A 122 -12.42 3.24 5.81
CA ILE A 122 -11.82 4.56 6.05
C ILE A 122 -10.71 4.47 7.10
N ALA A 123 -10.92 3.76 8.21
CA ALA A 123 -9.90 3.57 9.23
C ALA A 123 -8.64 2.87 8.67
N ARG A 124 -8.81 1.85 7.82
CA ARG A 124 -7.70 1.19 7.14
C ARG A 124 -6.96 2.11 6.17
N VAL A 125 -7.68 2.96 5.44
CA VAL A 125 -7.06 3.94 4.54
C VAL A 125 -6.18 4.90 5.33
N VAL A 126 -6.68 5.45 6.44
CA VAL A 126 -5.91 6.35 7.32
C VAL A 126 -4.67 5.66 7.89
N GLU A 127 -4.80 4.40 8.36
CA GLU A 127 -3.66 3.63 8.85
C GLU A 127 -2.60 3.39 7.77
N LEU A 128 -3.03 3.05 6.55
CA LEU A 128 -2.13 2.87 5.40
C LEU A 128 -1.47 4.19 4.98
N GLU A 129 -2.19 5.31 5.01
CA GLU A 129 -1.62 6.64 4.76
C GLU A 129 -0.52 6.97 5.77
N GLU A 130 -0.74 6.71 7.07
CA GLU A 130 0.28 6.93 8.10
C GLU A 130 1.53 6.03 7.88
N GLN A 131 1.33 4.78 7.46
CA GLN A 131 2.44 3.88 7.12
C GLN A 131 3.22 4.36 5.90
N ILE A 132 2.53 4.86 4.86
CA ILE A 132 3.16 5.44 3.66
C ILE A 132 3.98 6.67 4.03
N GLU A 133 3.46 7.56 4.89
CA GLU A 133 4.22 8.72 5.35
C GLU A 133 5.48 8.35 6.14
N LYS A 134 5.39 7.34 7.02
CA LYS A 134 6.55 6.82 7.76
C LYS A 134 7.61 6.26 6.82
N LEU A 135 7.20 5.43 5.86
CA LEU A 135 8.11 4.86 4.86
C LEU A 135 8.74 5.93 3.97
N ASN A 136 7.99 6.95 3.55
CA ASN A 136 8.54 8.06 2.77
C ASN A 136 9.63 8.82 3.53
N LYS A 137 9.39 9.15 4.81
CA LYS A 137 10.41 9.80 5.66
C LYS A 137 11.66 8.93 5.82
N GLU A 138 11.50 7.62 5.95
CA GLU A 138 12.63 6.69 6.01
C GLU A 138 13.42 6.63 4.69
N ILE A 139 12.72 6.59 3.55
CA ILE A 139 13.35 6.61 2.22
C ILE A 139 14.16 7.90 2.02
N GLU A 140 13.62 9.06 2.41
CA GLU A 140 14.34 10.34 2.34
C GLU A 140 15.59 10.33 3.22
N ALA A 141 15.47 9.85 4.46
CA ALA A 141 16.60 9.72 5.38
C ALA A 141 17.68 8.78 4.82
N GLN A 142 17.31 7.60 4.32
CA GLN A 142 18.23 6.64 3.72
C GLN A 142 18.89 7.22 2.45
N SER A 143 18.16 7.97 1.62
CA SER A 143 18.71 8.65 0.44
C SER A 143 19.79 9.67 0.84
N SER A 144 19.56 10.47 1.88
CA SER A 144 20.54 11.43 2.39
C SER A 144 21.80 10.74 2.98
N GLN A 145 21.62 9.58 3.63
CA GLN A 145 22.74 8.79 4.12
C GLN A 145 23.53 8.18 2.97
N ARG A 146 22.85 7.65 1.94
CA ARG A 146 23.49 7.08 0.74
C ARG A 146 24.39 8.10 0.05
N THR A 147 23.89 9.32 -0.19
CA THR A 147 24.68 10.41 -0.82
C THR A 147 25.89 10.80 0.03
N THR A 148 25.75 10.84 1.36
CA THR A 148 26.88 11.11 2.27
C THR A 148 27.94 10.00 2.22
N LEU A 149 27.52 8.73 2.21
CA LEU A 149 28.42 7.59 2.10
C LEU A 149 29.12 7.54 0.75
N GLU A 150 28.41 7.82 -0.34
CA GLU A 150 28.96 7.91 -1.69
C GLU A 150 30.03 9.00 -1.80
N ALA A 151 29.79 10.19 -1.22
CA ALA A 151 30.78 11.25 -1.16
C ALA A 151 32.04 10.83 -0.35
N ARG A 152 31.86 10.10 0.75
CA ARG A 152 32.98 9.55 1.55
C ARG A 152 33.75 8.48 0.78
N ALA A 153 33.06 7.59 0.07
CA ALA A 153 33.65 6.55 -0.76
C ALA A 153 34.51 7.18 -1.87
N ASN A 154 33.97 8.15 -2.61
CA ASN A 154 34.69 8.88 -3.66
C ASN A 154 35.93 9.60 -3.11
N LYS A 155 35.85 10.18 -1.90
CA LYS A 155 37.01 10.81 -1.25
C LYS A 155 38.06 9.78 -0.83
N ALA A 156 37.65 8.62 -0.33
CA ALA A 156 38.55 7.54 0.04
C ALA A 156 39.24 6.96 -1.20
N GLU A 157 38.50 6.74 -2.29
CA GLU A 157 39.03 6.26 -3.56
C GLU A 157 40.10 7.20 -4.12
N LYS A 158 39.86 8.52 -4.12
CA LYS A 158 40.88 9.51 -4.52
C LYS A 158 42.15 9.44 -3.66
N LYS A 159 42.02 9.23 -2.35
CA LYS A 159 43.18 9.04 -1.46
C LYS A 159 43.94 7.76 -1.77
N VAL A 160 43.25 6.68 -2.08
CA VAL A 160 43.88 5.42 -2.49
C VAL A 160 44.65 5.59 -3.79
N GLN A 161 44.08 6.30 -4.78
CA GLN A 161 44.77 6.61 -6.03
C GLN A 161 46.04 7.46 -5.80
N ASP A 162 45.96 8.51 -4.97
CA ASP A 162 47.13 9.32 -4.60
C ASP A 162 48.22 8.47 -3.90
N LEU A 163 47.84 7.67 -2.90
CA LEU A 163 48.77 6.76 -2.22
C LEU A 163 49.40 5.74 -3.18
N ASN A 164 48.63 5.21 -4.13
CA ASN A 164 49.14 4.28 -5.13
C ASN A 164 50.21 4.95 -6.02
N SER A 165 49.95 6.17 -6.49
CA SER A 165 50.93 6.94 -7.26
C SER A 165 52.22 7.23 -6.47
N LYS A 166 52.10 7.53 -5.17
CA LYS A 166 53.25 7.73 -4.27
C LYS A 166 54.03 6.43 -4.09
N LEU A 167 53.35 5.31 -3.91
CA LEU A 167 53.96 3.99 -3.80
C LEU A 167 54.76 3.63 -5.06
N GLU A 168 54.19 3.85 -6.25
CA GLU A 168 54.89 3.63 -7.52
C GLU A 168 56.15 4.49 -7.64
N SER A 169 56.09 5.76 -7.21
CA SER A 169 57.25 6.66 -7.23
C SER A 169 58.37 6.19 -6.28
N LEU A 170 58.01 5.72 -5.08
CA LEU A 170 58.95 5.16 -4.11
C LEU A 170 59.56 3.86 -4.61
N GLN A 171 58.77 2.99 -5.25
CA GLN A 171 59.26 1.75 -5.83
C GLN A 171 60.30 2.02 -6.92
N LYS A 172 60.07 3.01 -7.78
CA LYS A 172 61.04 3.46 -8.79
C LYS A 172 62.32 4.00 -8.14
N ALA A 173 62.19 4.87 -7.14
CA ALA A 173 63.33 5.45 -6.42
C ALA A 173 64.18 4.39 -5.71
N ASN A 174 63.55 3.44 -5.02
CA ASN A 174 64.24 2.32 -4.36
C ASN A 174 64.98 1.44 -5.39
N GLY A 175 64.35 1.16 -6.54
CA GLY A 175 64.99 0.46 -7.65
C GLY A 175 66.26 1.18 -8.13
N GLU A 176 66.22 2.50 -8.25
CA GLU A 176 67.38 3.31 -8.65
C GLU A 176 68.48 3.32 -7.57
N GLN A 177 68.10 3.51 -6.30
CA GLN A 177 69.04 3.43 -5.17
C GLN A 177 69.76 2.09 -5.13
N LYS A 178 69.04 0.97 -5.33
CA LYS A 178 69.62 -0.37 -5.39
C LYS A 178 70.66 -0.50 -6.51
N ARG A 179 70.38 0.06 -7.70
CA ARG A 179 71.36 0.09 -8.82
C ARG A 179 72.59 0.91 -8.48
N MET A 180 72.41 2.07 -7.82
CA MET A 180 73.52 2.91 -7.41
C MET A 180 74.41 2.24 -6.37
N ILE A 181 73.81 1.59 -5.38
CA ILE A 181 74.54 0.79 -4.37
C ILE A 181 75.37 -0.31 -5.06
N GLN A 182 74.80 -1.04 -6.03
CA GLN A 182 75.55 -2.05 -6.77
C GLN A 182 76.70 -1.48 -7.63
N LYS A 183 76.57 -0.25 -8.12
CA LYS A 183 77.67 0.43 -8.84
C LYS A 183 78.79 0.81 -7.87
N THR A 184 78.45 1.41 -6.73
CA THR A 184 79.45 1.82 -5.72
C THR A 184 80.11 0.62 -5.05
N GLU A 185 79.38 -0.47 -4.82
CA GLU A 185 79.93 -1.72 -4.27
C GLU A 185 80.96 -2.35 -5.23
N ARG A 186 80.70 -2.33 -6.54
CA ARG A 186 81.67 -2.79 -7.55
C ARG A 186 82.91 -1.88 -7.59
N ALA A 187 82.72 -0.57 -7.58
CA ALA A 187 83.83 0.39 -7.56
C ALA A 187 84.68 0.23 -6.29
N LEU A 188 84.05 -0.03 -5.14
CA LEU A 188 84.73 -0.30 -3.88
C LEU A 188 85.59 -1.58 -3.96
N LYS A 189 85.04 -2.68 -4.49
CA LYS A 189 85.80 -3.94 -4.68
C LYS A 189 87.02 -3.75 -5.57
N VAL A 190 86.88 -3.01 -6.67
CA VAL A 190 88.02 -2.69 -7.55
C VAL A 190 89.09 -1.88 -6.80
N ALA A 191 88.69 -0.86 -6.04
CA ALA A 191 89.64 -0.08 -5.24
C ALA A 191 90.32 -0.91 -4.14
N GLU A 192 89.59 -1.83 -3.50
CA GLU A 192 90.15 -2.79 -2.53
C GLU A 192 91.19 -3.71 -3.18
N GLU A 193 90.91 -4.25 -4.36
CA GLU A 193 91.84 -5.08 -5.13
C GLU A 193 93.10 -4.31 -5.55
N GLU A 194 92.97 -3.07 -6.02
CA GLU A 194 94.09 -2.20 -6.37
C GLU A 194 94.95 -1.86 -5.14
N LEU A 195 94.33 -1.60 -3.99
CA LEU A 195 95.05 -1.36 -2.75
C LEU A 195 95.88 -2.57 -2.33
N MET A 196 95.31 -3.79 -2.39
CA MET A 196 96.05 -5.02 -2.10
C MET A 196 97.23 -5.19 -3.07
N ARG A 197 97.03 -4.91 -4.36
CA ARG A 197 98.09 -4.96 -5.36
C ARG A 197 99.20 -3.96 -5.05
N LEU A 198 98.87 -2.70 -4.77
CA LEU A 198 99.85 -1.65 -4.45
C LEU A 198 100.60 -1.96 -3.15
N GLN A 199 99.93 -2.52 -2.14
CA GLN A 199 100.59 -2.99 -0.93
C GLN A 199 101.62 -4.09 -1.25
N LEU A 200 101.25 -5.09 -2.06
CA LEU A 200 102.19 -6.13 -2.48
C LEU A 200 103.36 -5.52 -3.27
N GLU A 201 103.11 -4.64 -4.23
CA GLU A 201 104.17 -3.94 -4.98
C GLU A 201 105.08 -3.08 -4.09
N ALA A 202 104.53 -2.40 -3.09
CA ALA A 202 105.32 -1.62 -2.13
C ALA A 202 106.20 -2.53 -1.26
N THR A 203 105.66 -3.66 -0.77
CA THR A 203 106.44 -4.61 0.02
C THR A 203 107.55 -5.29 -0.79
N THR A 204 107.32 -5.60 -2.07
CA THR A 204 108.35 -6.19 -2.94
C THR A 204 109.44 -5.18 -3.28
N LYS A 205 109.08 -3.95 -3.67
CA LYS A 205 110.04 -2.87 -3.90
C LYS A 205 110.85 -2.54 -2.64
N ALA A 206 110.21 -2.52 -1.47
CA ALA A 206 110.91 -2.31 -0.20
C ALA A 206 111.96 -3.42 0.06
N LYS A 207 111.62 -4.69 -0.18
CA LYS A 207 112.58 -5.81 -0.08
C LYS A 207 113.75 -5.65 -1.06
N GLN A 208 113.47 -5.37 -2.34
CA GLN A 208 114.50 -5.12 -3.35
C GLN A 208 115.42 -3.95 -2.94
N LEU A 209 114.85 -2.87 -2.41
CA LEU A 209 115.61 -1.72 -1.93
C LEU A 209 116.54 -2.13 -0.78
N THR A 210 116.05 -2.89 0.20
CA THR A 210 116.89 -3.37 1.31
C THR A 210 118.00 -4.31 0.88
N GLU A 211 117.79 -5.14 -0.14
CA GLU A 211 118.82 -6.02 -0.72
C GLU A 211 119.93 -5.21 -1.41
N VAL A 212 119.56 -4.24 -2.27
CA VAL A 212 120.52 -3.36 -2.96
C VAL A 212 121.32 -2.52 -1.96
N HIS A 213 120.65 -1.94 -0.97
CA HIS A 213 121.34 -1.16 0.08
C HIS A 213 122.23 -2.06 0.94
N GLY A 214 121.78 -3.26 1.30
CA GLY A 214 122.60 -4.24 2.03
C GLY A 214 123.87 -4.63 1.29
N ALA A 215 123.82 -4.71 -0.04
CA ALA A 215 124.98 -5.01 -0.90
C ALA A 215 125.92 -3.81 -1.10
N TRP A 216 125.40 -2.57 -1.03
CA TRP A 216 126.19 -1.37 -1.25
C TRP A 216 126.90 -0.87 0.01
N LEU A 217 126.36 -1.13 1.20
CA LEU A 217 127.01 -0.71 2.45
C LEU A 217 128.21 -1.62 2.78
N PRO A 218 129.43 -1.07 2.93
CA PRO A 218 130.59 -1.86 3.33
C PRO A 218 130.34 -2.59 4.67
N PRO A 219 130.81 -3.83 4.85
CA PRO A 219 130.55 -4.62 6.07
C PRO A 219 130.91 -3.91 7.38
N TRP A 220 131.93 -3.06 7.37
CA TRP A 220 132.33 -2.28 8.54
C TRP A 220 131.28 -1.21 8.93
N LEU A 221 130.59 -0.59 7.96
CA LEU A 221 129.58 0.44 8.21
C LEU A 221 128.26 -0.16 8.71
N VAL A 222 127.88 -1.33 8.17
CA VAL A 222 126.72 -2.09 8.68
C VAL A 222 126.95 -2.47 10.14
N THR A 223 128.13 -2.99 10.47
CA THR A 223 128.48 -3.39 11.85
C THR A 223 128.52 -2.18 12.79
N HIS A 224 129.11 -1.07 12.34
CA HIS A 224 129.21 0.15 13.14
C HIS A 224 127.85 0.81 13.40
N SER A 225 126.97 0.86 12.39
CA SER A 225 125.63 1.44 12.52
C SER A 225 124.73 0.62 13.47
N ALA A 226 124.84 -0.72 13.43
CA ALA A 226 124.16 -1.60 14.38
C ALA A 226 124.66 -1.40 15.82
N GLN A 227 125.98 -1.29 16.03
CA GLN A 227 126.55 -0.99 17.34
C GLN A 227 126.17 0.40 17.85
N TYR A 228 126.08 1.40 16.97
CA TYR A 228 125.58 2.73 17.32
C TYR A 228 124.12 2.68 17.74
N LEU A 229 123.24 2.00 16.99
CA LEU A 229 121.82 1.84 17.33
C LEU A 229 121.61 1.09 18.66
N VAL A 230 122.34 0.00 18.91
CA VAL A 230 122.26 -0.73 20.19
C VAL A 230 122.73 0.14 21.35
N ARG A 231 123.82 0.89 21.17
CA ARG A 231 124.33 1.81 22.18
C ARG A 231 123.42 3.02 22.40
N TRP A 232 122.81 3.57 21.35
CA TRP A 232 121.81 4.63 21.44
C TRP A 232 120.54 4.14 22.14
N ASN A 233 120.08 2.94 21.82
CA ASN A 233 118.90 2.35 22.46
C ASN A 233 119.20 2.01 23.93
N HIS A 234 120.40 1.50 24.25
CA HIS A 234 120.85 1.32 25.62
C HIS A 234 120.98 2.64 26.38
N LYS A 235 121.46 3.71 25.72
CA LYS A 235 121.56 5.06 26.29
C LYS A 235 120.18 5.68 26.52
N MET A 236 119.26 5.58 25.56
CA MET A 236 117.86 6.00 25.71
C MET A 236 117.17 5.22 26.83
N ARG A 237 117.35 3.90 26.88
CA ARG A 237 116.77 3.05 27.92
C ARG A 237 117.33 3.37 29.30
N THR A 238 118.64 3.56 29.45
CA THR A 238 119.26 3.98 30.72
C THR A 238 118.88 5.41 31.09
N SER A 239 118.75 6.33 30.14
CA SER A 239 118.26 7.69 30.38
C SER A 239 116.79 7.70 30.82
N VAL A 240 115.91 6.88 30.22
CA VAL A 240 114.52 6.72 30.67
C VAL A 240 114.45 6.09 32.06
N ILE A 241 115.28 5.08 32.35
CA ILE A 241 115.37 4.46 33.68
C ILE A 241 115.91 5.45 34.73
N CYS A 242 116.93 6.25 34.40
CA CYS A 242 117.42 7.32 35.28
C CYS A 242 116.37 8.41 35.51
N PHE A 243 115.61 8.79 34.49
CA PHE A 243 114.50 9.75 34.63
C PHE A 243 113.42 9.21 35.57
N LEU A 244 113.04 7.94 35.42
CA LEU A 244 112.07 7.27 36.30
C LEU A 244 112.58 7.14 37.75
N LEU A 245 113.86 6.81 37.95
CA LEU A 245 114.48 6.73 39.28
C LEU A 245 114.59 8.10 39.98
N ILE A 246 114.91 9.17 39.24
CA ILE A 246 114.94 10.55 39.77
C ILE A 246 113.52 11.01 40.13
N SER A 247 112.52 10.72 39.30
CA SER A 247 111.12 11.03 39.61
C SER A 247 110.59 10.27 40.83
N SER A 248 111.08 9.06 41.13
CA SER A 248 110.72 8.31 42.34
C SER A 248 111.39 8.77 43.64
N ILE A 249 112.44 9.61 43.58
CA ILE A 249 113.14 10.15 44.77
C ILE A 249 112.60 11.55 45.15
N ILE A 250 111.86 12.22 44.24
CA ILE A 250 111.29 13.57 44.43
C ILE A 250 109.83 13.53 44.96
N ILE A 251 109.29 12.34 45.24
CA ILE A 251 108.00 12.10 45.94
C ILE A 251 108.29 11.51 47.31
#